data_AF-A0A8S0QZB5-F1
#
_entry.id   AF-A0A8S0QZB5-F1
#
_cell.length_a   1.000
_cell.length_b   1.000
_cell.length_c   1.000
_cell.angle_alpha   90.00
_cell.angle_beta   90.00
_cell.angle_gamma   90.00
#
_symmetry.space_group_name_H-M   'P 1'
#
loop_
_entity.id
_entity.type
_entity.pdbx_description
1 polymer ?
#
loop_
_entity_poly.entity_id
_entity_poly.type
_entity_poly.pdbx_seq_one_letter_code
_entity_poly.pdbx_strand_id
1 'polypeptide(L)'
;NDPKIWKDPGKFQPERFEDLTGTRDGFKFIPYGFGRRGCPGEALASRIIGLALGSVIQCFDLEKVGKEMVDVTEGIGVSLSKAQPLMAMSCPRPIATKLFSP
;
A
#
# COMPACT_ATOMS: atom_id res chain seq x y z
N ASN A 1 -4.39 1.13 -14.64
CA ASN A 1 -5.72 0.50 -14.76
C ASN A 1 -6.05 0.01 -16.18
N ASP A 2 -5.05 -0.24 -17.03
CA ASP A 2 -5.30 -0.76 -18.39
C ASP A 2 -5.64 -2.26 -18.34
N PRO A 3 -6.87 -2.68 -18.75
CA PRO A 3 -7.27 -4.09 -18.77
C PRO A 3 -6.48 -4.96 -19.75
N LYS A 4 -5.79 -4.36 -20.74
CA LYS A 4 -4.94 -5.09 -21.68
C LYS A 4 -3.64 -5.59 -21.03
N ILE A 5 -3.21 -4.90 -19.99
CA ILE A 5 -1.96 -5.19 -19.26
C ILE A 5 -2.27 -5.95 -17.98
N TRP A 6 -3.35 -5.59 -17.30
CA TRP A 6 -3.72 -6.12 -16.00
C TRP A 6 -5.10 -6.79 -16.06
N LYS A 7 -5.18 -8.08 -15.71
CA LYS A 7 -6.46 -8.74 -15.45
C LYS A 7 -7.13 -8.05 -14.25
N ASP A 8 -8.43 -7.80 -14.31
CA ASP A 8 -9.22 -7.16 -13.23
C ASP A 8 -8.50 -5.96 -12.55
N PRO A 9 -8.13 -4.89 -13.29
CA PRO A 9 -7.25 -3.84 -12.79
C PRO A 9 -7.81 -3.05 -11.61
N GLY A 10 -9.13 -3.09 -11.40
CA GLY A 10 -9.79 -2.42 -10.27
C GLY A 10 -9.87 -3.27 -9.00
N LYS A 11 -9.40 -4.52 -9.01
CA LYS A 11 -9.39 -5.39 -7.82
C LYS A 11 -8.04 -5.32 -7.12
N PHE A 12 -8.06 -5.18 -5.80
CA PHE A 12 -6.88 -5.38 -4.97
C PHE A 12 -6.56 -6.88 -4.92
N GLN A 13 -5.46 -7.28 -5.57
CA GLN A 13 -5.02 -8.67 -5.67
C GLN A 13 -3.50 -8.72 -5.55
N PRO A 14 -2.94 -8.80 -4.32
CA PRO A 14 -1.49 -8.83 -4.07
C PRO A 14 -0.76 -9.96 -4.78
N GLU A 15 -1.42 -11.12 -4.92
CA GLU A 15 -0.84 -12.37 -5.43
C GLU A 15 -0.36 -12.24 -6.88
N ARG A 16 -0.87 -11.25 -7.64
CA ARG A 16 -0.41 -10.96 -9.00
C ARG A 16 1.06 -10.52 -9.08
N PHE A 17 1.67 -10.19 -7.95
CA PHE A 17 3.06 -9.76 -7.84
C PHE A 17 4.00 -10.84 -7.30
N GLU A 18 3.53 -12.08 -7.11
CA GLU A 18 4.37 -13.18 -6.60
C GLU A 18 5.29 -13.76 -7.69
N ASP A 19 4.80 -13.89 -8.93
CA ASP A 19 5.53 -14.47 -10.07
C ASP A 19 6.02 -13.41 -11.07
N LEU A 20 6.65 -12.33 -10.59
CA LEU A 20 7.15 -11.26 -11.45
C LEU A 20 8.36 -11.76 -12.28
N THR A 21 8.35 -11.49 -13.59
CA THR A 21 9.42 -11.94 -14.50
C THR A 21 10.10 -10.77 -15.22
N GLY A 22 11.44 -10.81 -15.31
CA GLY A 22 12.21 -9.76 -15.99
C GLY A 22 12.26 -8.42 -15.23
N THR A 23 12.80 -7.38 -15.88
CA THR A 23 12.92 -6.06 -15.26
C THR A 23 11.55 -5.41 -15.07
N ARG A 24 11.15 -5.20 -13.81
CA ARG A 24 9.87 -4.57 -13.41
C ARG A 24 8.63 -5.19 -14.09
N ASP A 25 8.63 -6.52 -14.21
CA ASP A 25 7.57 -7.29 -14.91
C ASP A 25 7.26 -6.76 -16.32
N GLY A 26 8.30 -6.55 -17.12
CA GLY A 26 8.16 -5.99 -18.46
C GLY A 26 7.66 -4.55 -18.46
N PHE A 27 8.06 -3.75 -17.45
CA PHE A 27 7.63 -2.36 -17.25
C PHE A 27 6.13 -2.16 -17.04
N LYS A 28 5.38 -3.22 -16.71
CA LYS A 28 3.94 -3.11 -16.40
C LYS A 28 3.66 -2.31 -15.13
N PHE A 29 4.64 -2.22 -14.22
CA PHE A 29 4.54 -1.50 -12.96
C PHE A 29 5.76 -0.60 -12.70
N ILE A 30 5.55 0.73 -12.70
CA ILE A 30 6.61 1.75 -12.56
C ILE A 30 6.22 2.90 -11.61
N PRO A 31 5.82 2.63 -10.36
CA PRO A 31 5.32 3.66 -9.44
C PRO A 31 6.35 4.74 -9.09
N TYR A 32 7.65 4.43 -9.23
CA TYR A 32 8.76 5.33 -8.97
C TYR A 32 9.42 5.88 -10.24
N GLY A 33 8.82 5.65 -11.43
CA GLY A 33 9.48 5.92 -12.71
C GLY A 33 10.68 5.00 -12.97
N PHE A 34 11.42 5.20 -14.06
CA PHE A 34 12.56 4.34 -14.45
C PHE A 34 13.64 5.14 -15.20
N GLY A 35 14.86 4.59 -15.27
CA GLY A 35 15.98 5.17 -16.00
C GLY A 35 16.62 6.36 -15.29
N ARG A 36 17.27 7.26 -16.04
CA ARG A 36 18.04 8.39 -15.50
C ARG A 36 17.23 9.39 -14.64
N ARG A 37 15.90 9.36 -14.76
CA ARG A 37 14.98 10.22 -13.99
C ARG A 37 14.05 9.42 -13.08
N GLY A 38 14.37 8.15 -12.80
CA GLY A 38 13.69 7.39 -11.77
C GLY A 38 13.82 8.07 -10.41
N CYS A 39 12.84 7.87 -9.53
CA CYS A 39 12.83 8.48 -8.22
C CYS A 39 14.06 8.04 -7.42
N PRO A 40 14.94 8.96 -7.00
CA PRO A 40 16.12 8.60 -6.22
C PRO A 40 15.77 8.00 -4.84
N GLY A 41 14.54 8.20 -4.37
CA GLY A 41 14.02 7.67 -3.11
C GLY A 41 13.41 6.26 -3.18
N GLU A 42 13.38 5.60 -4.34
CA GLU A 42 12.70 4.29 -4.52
C GLU A 42 13.14 3.23 -3.50
N ALA A 43 14.45 3.07 -3.32
CA ALA A 43 14.99 2.06 -2.40
C ALA A 43 14.61 2.35 -0.94
N LEU A 44 14.62 3.63 -0.54
CA LEU A 44 14.21 4.05 0.79
C LEU A 44 12.70 3.84 0.98
N ALA A 45 11.89 4.32 0.04
CA ALA A 45 10.44 4.20 0.10
C ALA A 45 10.01 2.73 0.22
N SER A 46 10.59 1.83 -0.58
CA SER A 46 10.27 0.40 -0.55
C SER A 46 10.57 -0.23 0.82
N ARG A 47 11.71 0.13 1.44
CA ARG A 47 12.09 -0.36 2.78
C ARG A 47 11.16 0.19 3.85
N ILE A 48 10.86 1.49 3.81
CA ILE A 48 9.99 2.14 4.79
C ILE A 48 8.55 1.62 4.69
N ILE A 49 8.02 1.42 3.48
CA ILE A 49 6.68 0.86 3.28
C ILE A 49 6.61 -0.55 3.87
N GLY A 50 7.58 -1.42 3.57
CA GLY A 50 7.64 -2.77 4.12
C GLY A 50 7.73 -2.78 5.65
N LEU A 51 8.60 -1.96 6.22
CA LEU A 51 8.76 -1.85 7.67
C LEU A 51 7.50 -1.32 8.35
N ALA A 52 6.90 -0.25 7.82
CA ALA A 52 5.71 0.36 8.37
C ALA A 52 4.51 -0.61 8.32
N LEU A 53 4.27 -1.24 7.16
CA LEU A 53 3.19 -2.22 7.01
C LEU A 53 3.40 -3.43 7.92
N GLY A 54 4.61 -3.98 7.94
CA GLY A 54 4.96 -5.10 8.83
C GLY A 54 4.73 -4.76 10.30
N SER A 55 5.17 -3.57 10.74
CA SER A 55 4.98 -3.09 12.11
C SER A 55 3.50 -2.93 12.46
N VAL A 56 2.70 -2.35 11.56
CA VAL A 56 1.27 -2.17 11.78
C VAL A 56 0.55 -3.52 11.88
N ILE A 57 0.78 -4.44 10.95
CA ILE A 57 0.16 -5.78 10.91
C ILE A 57 0.59 -6.64 12.12
N GLN A 58 1.86 -6.53 12.52
CA GLN A 58 2.39 -7.27 13.66
C GLN A 58 1.82 -6.76 14.99
N CYS A 59 1.66 -5.44 15.13
CA CYS A 59 1.33 -4.82 16.41
C CYS A 59 -0.16 -4.56 16.62
N PHE A 60 -0.97 -4.45 15.56
CA PHE A 60 -2.36 -4.02 15.67
C PHE A 60 -3.30 -4.92 14.86
N ASP A 61 -4.46 -5.22 15.45
CA ASP A 61 -5.63 -5.63 14.71
C ASP A 61 -6.34 -4.35 14.23
N LEU A 62 -6.49 -4.23 12.91
CA LEU A 62 -7.10 -3.07 12.26
C LEU A 62 -8.52 -3.38 11.81
N GLU A 63 -9.46 -2.52 12.18
CA GLU A 63 -10.86 -2.62 11.77
C GLU A 63 -11.35 -1.34 11.12
N LYS A 64 -12.30 -1.47 10.20
CA LYS A 64 -12.95 -0.31 9.58
C LYS A 64 -13.88 0.36 10.58
N VAL A 65 -13.98 1.68 10.48
CA VAL A 65 -15.02 2.42 11.21
C VAL A 65 -16.35 2.20 10.50
N GLY A 66 -17.30 1.53 11.18
CA GLY A 66 -18.62 1.25 10.64
C GLY A 66 -18.66 0.08 9.65
N LYS A 67 -19.83 -0.11 9.01
CA LYS A 67 -20.10 -1.25 8.12
C LYS A 67 -19.87 -0.94 6.64
N GLU A 68 -19.78 0.33 6.29
CA GLU A 68 -19.66 0.77 4.90
C GLU A 68 -18.30 0.40 4.29
N MET A 69 -18.24 0.41 2.96
CA MET A 69 -16.96 0.30 2.26
C MET A 69 -16.18 1.59 2.42
N VAL A 70 -14.85 1.47 2.45
CA VAL A 70 -13.98 2.65 2.46
C VAL A 70 -14.12 3.36 1.12
N ASP A 71 -14.56 4.62 1.13
CA ASP A 71 -14.54 5.46 -0.06
C ASP A 71 -13.09 5.65 -0.52
N VAL A 72 -12.73 5.22 -1.72
CA VAL A 72 -11.38 5.37 -2.29
C VAL A 72 -11.30 6.45 -3.37
N THR A 73 -12.30 7.33 -3.44
CA THR A 73 -12.31 8.47 -4.36
C THR A 73 -11.03 9.29 -4.21
N GLU A 74 -10.43 9.66 -5.33
CA GLU A 74 -9.18 10.41 -5.39
C GLU A 74 -9.41 11.88 -5.01
N GLY A 75 -8.50 12.44 -4.22
CA GLY A 75 -8.46 13.85 -3.89
C GLY A 75 -7.82 14.69 -4.99
N ILE A 76 -7.92 16.01 -4.86
CA ILE A 76 -7.26 16.94 -5.79
C ILE A 76 -5.81 17.16 -5.34
N GLY A 77 -4.84 16.86 -6.21
CA GLY A 77 -3.43 17.11 -5.90
C GLY A 77 -2.46 16.53 -6.93
N VAL A 78 -1.16 16.75 -6.69
CA VAL A 78 -0.06 16.19 -7.51
C VAL A 78 0.23 14.73 -7.14
N SER A 79 -0.13 14.33 -5.91
CA SER A 79 0.01 12.97 -5.41
C SER A 79 -1.36 12.30 -5.33
N LEU A 80 -1.39 10.99 -5.53
CA LEU A 80 -2.58 10.16 -5.38
C LEU A 80 -2.99 10.06 -3.91
N SER A 81 -3.81 10.99 -3.43
CA SER A 81 -4.40 10.97 -2.09
C SER A 81 -5.87 10.61 -2.16
N LYS A 82 -6.44 10.13 -1.05
CA LYS A 82 -7.89 9.96 -0.93
C LYS A 82 -8.57 11.32 -0.73
N ALA A 83 -9.74 11.51 -1.31
CA ALA A 83 -10.58 12.70 -1.14
C ALA A 83 -11.00 12.87 0.33
N GLN A 84 -11.31 11.76 1.00
CA GLN A 84 -11.64 11.71 2.42
C GLN A 84 -10.55 10.93 3.18
N PRO A 85 -10.06 11.43 4.34
CA PRO A 85 -9.09 10.72 5.16
C PRO A 85 -9.54 9.29 5.52
N LEU A 86 -8.60 8.35 5.57
CA LEU A 86 -8.88 6.99 6.05
C LEU A 86 -8.96 6.99 7.57
N MET A 87 -10.07 6.51 8.12
CA MET A 87 -10.23 6.26 9.55
C MET A 87 -10.31 4.76 9.80
N ALA A 88 -9.58 4.28 10.80
CA ALA A 88 -9.58 2.88 11.23
C ALA A 88 -9.51 2.79 12.75
N MET A 89 -10.12 1.76 13.32
CA MET A 89 -9.91 1.38 14.71
C MET A 89 -8.65 0.51 14.79
N SER A 90 -7.78 0.79 15.76
CA SER A 90 -6.59 0.00 16.01
C SER A 90 -6.63 -0.59 17.43
N CYS A 91 -6.50 -1.90 17.51
CA CYS A 91 -6.41 -2.61 18.78
C CYS A 91 -5.01 -3.25 18.90
N PRO A 92 -4.20 -2.90 19.91
CA PRO A 92 -2.90 -3.53 20.10
C PRO A 92 -3.05 -5.04 20.30
N ARG A 93 -2.30 -5.82 19.53
CA ARG A 93 -2.23 -7.28 19.66
C ARG A 93 -1.50 -7.66 20.95
N PRO A 94 -1.78 -8.84 21.55
CA PRO A 94 -1.15 -9.26 22.81
C PRO A 94 0.39 -9.22 22.79
N ILE A 95 1.00 -9.52 21.65
CA ILE A 95 2.46 -9.48 21.46
C ILE A 95 3.05 -8.07 21.62
N ALA A 96 2.25 -7.05 21.32
CA ALA A 96 2.68 -5.65 21.31
C ALA A 96 2.16 -4.85 22.51
N THR A 97 1.29 -5.41 23.35
CA THR A 97 0.73 -4.71 24.53
C THR A 97 1.81 -4.14 25.45
N LYS A 98 2.92 -4.85 25.64
CA LYS A 98 4.06 -4.40 26.46
C LYS A 98 4.81 -3.20 25.86
N LEU A 99 4.75 -3.00 24.54
CA LEU A 99 5.39 -1.86 23.86
C LEU A 99 4.61 -0.56 24.06
N PHE A 100 3.32 -0.66 24.34
CA PHE A 100 2.41 0.47 24.50
C PHE A 100 1.87 0.64 25.92
N SER A 101 2.37 -0.17 26.87
CA SER A 101 2.12 0.04 28.29
C SER A 101 3.02 1.19 28.79
N PRO A 102 2.50 2.11 29.62
CA PRO A 102 3.26 3.24 30.15
C PRO A 102 4.38 2.82 31.11
#